data_AF-A0A117IDJ5-F1
#
_entry.id   AF-A0A117IDJ5-F1
#
_cell.length_a   1.000
_cell.length_b   1.000
_cell.length_c   1.000
_cell.angle_alpha   90.00
_cell.angle_beta   90.00
_cell.angle_gamma   90.00
#
_symmetry.space_group_name_H-M   'P 1'
#
loop_
_entity.id
_entity.type
_entity.pdbx_description
1 polymer ?
#
loop_
_entity_poly.entity_id
_entity_poly.type
_entity_poly.pdbx_seq_one_letter_code
_entity_poly.pdbx_strand_id
1 'polypeptide(L)'
;MDLDRLHPGDVSGHKTIRADLGAFGRELVVISGIACPDWGIDDDHVHREKCVLHLRERVDNVEHAAVHVGLASIANGESEFIFGTDATQLDVDAAGELVLTTDLALMGESSALSRFGYQIVLTTRKVTTEISGTISWATRWFRPTSSDPAGVSGVFKILANQRQVTQTQGGPGEFGQSLESLTPVTPGEITAVTVDEDMSRAHYRIVEPPKGVELKVTVDQTGMGTGVGFYAPNGDLVTVTVADPLITGIDFTGVFRPGLR
;
A
#
# COMPACT_ATOMS: atom_id res chain seq x y z
N MET A 1 7.56 -25.16 -4.24
CA MET A 1 6.50 -24.74 -5.17
C MET A 1 6.03 -23.33 -4.86
N ASP A 2 5.80 -22.53 -5.90
CA ASP A 2 5.40 -21.13 -5.79
C ASP A 2 4.18 -20.88 -6.70
N LEU A 3 3.07 -20.42 -6.10
CA LEU A 3 1.77 -20.22 -6.73
C LEU A 3 1.32 -18.77 -6.56
N ASP A 4 0.67 -18.20 -7.57
CA ASP A 4 0.12 -16.84 -7.49
C ASP A 4 -1.37 -16.83 -7.85
N ARG A 5 -2.20 -16.18 -7.03
CA ARG A 5 -3.65 -16.08 -7.32
C ARG A 5 -3.97 -15.38 -8.64
N LEU A 6 -3.06 -14.55 -9.16
CA LEU A 6 -3.23 -13.82 -10.42
C LEU A 6 -2.75 -14.62 -11.64
N HIS A 7 -2.00 -15.70 -11.42
CA HIS A 7 -1.56 -16.58 -12.50
C HIS A 7 -2.68 -17.57 -12.86
N PRO A 8 -3.10 -17.61 -14.14
CA PRO A 8 -4.12 -18.55 -14.59
C PRO A 8 -3.64 -20.00 -14.39
N GLY A 9 -4.41 -20.79 -13.65
CA GLY A 9 -4.13 -22.21 -13.38
C GLY A 9 -3.75 -22.49 -11.95
N ASP A 10 -3.00 -21.59 -11.30
CA ASP A 10 -2.47 -21.77 -9.94
C ASP A 10 -3.55 -21.79 -8.87
N VAL A 11 -4.62 -20.99 -9.06
CA VAL A 11 -5.73 -20.88 -8.11
C VAL A 11 -7.07 -20.86 -8.84
N SER A 12 -8.03 -21.63 -8.32
CA SER A 12 -9.42 -21.64 -8.75
C SER A 12 -10.35 -21.17 -7.63
N GLY A 13 -11.43 -20.46 -8.00
CA GLY A 13 -12.49 -20.09 -7.08
C GLY A 13 -12.07 -19.12 -5.95
N HIS A 14 -10.99 -18.35 -6.14
CA HIS A 14 -10.55 -17.37 -5.14
C HIS A 14 -11.65 -16.32 -4.87
N LYS A 15 -12.01 -16.16 -3.60
CA LYS A 15 -12.99 -15.19 -3.12
C LYS A 15 -12.52 -14.55 -1.82
N THR A 16 -12.82 -13.27 -1.69
CA THR A 16 -12.54 -12.47 -0.50
C THR A 16 -13.83 -11.78 -0.06
N ILE A 17 -14.15 -11.89 1.23
CA ILE A 17 -15.24 -11.18 1.89
C ILE A 17 -14.61 -10.29 2.96
N ARG A 18 -15.05 -9.04 3.01
CA ARG A 18 -14.60 -8.04 3.98
C ARG A 18 -15.81 -7.50 4.73
N ALA A 19 -15.71 -7.42 6.04
CA ALA A 19 -16.75 -6.87 6.91
C ALA A 19 -16.13 -5.92 7.93
N ASP A 20 -16.58 -4.67 7.93
CA ASP A 20 -16.23 -3.70 8.97
C ASP A 20 -16.83 -4.14 10.31
N LEU A 21 -16.00 -4.21 11.34
CA LEU A 21 -16.41 -4.60 12.70
C LEU A 21 -16.89 -3.40 13.53
N GLY A 22 -16.89 -2.19 12.97
CA GLY A 22 -17.44 -0.97 13.57
C GLY A 22 -16.64 -0.41 14.75
N ALA A 23 -15.46 -0.99 15.04
CA ALA A 23 -14.65 -0.62 16.18
C ALA A 23 -13.19 -0.43 15.78
N PHE A 24 -12.65 0.77 16.03
CA PHE A 24 -11.21 1.08 15.91
C PHE A 24 -10.55 0.74 14.57
N GLY A 25 -11.32 0.81 13.47
CA GLY A 25 -10.83 0.49 12.12
C GLY A 25 -10.56 -1.00 11.90
N ARG A 26 -11.22 -1.89 12.66
CA ARG A 26 -11.08 -3.34 12.50
C ARG A 26 -11.95 -3.87 11.37
N GLU A 27 -11.40 -4.79 10.61
CA GLU A 27 -12.07 -5.49 9.54
C GLU A 27 -11.92 -7.00 9.75
N LEU A 28 -13.01 -7.75 9.55
CA LEU A 28 -12.98 -9.19 9.37
C LEU A 28 -12.80 -9.48 7.88
N VAL A 29 -11.75 -10.21 7.54
CA VAL A 29 -11.49 -10.65 6.18
C VAL A 29 -11.57 -12.17 6.13
N VAL A 30 -12.37 -12.70 5.21
CA VAL A 30 -12.46 -14.13 4.94
C VAL A 30 -12.01 -14.36 3.50
N ILE A 31 -10.98 -15.18 3.32
CA ILE A 31 -10.42 -15.53 2.02
C ILE A 31 -10.59 -17.03 1.83
N SER A 32 -11.05 -17.46 0.67
CA SER A 32 -11.15 -18.88 0.35
C SER A 32 -10.80 -19.13 -1.11
N GLY A 33 -10.28 -20.31 -1.41
CA GLY A 33 -10.01 -20.73 -2.77
C GLY A 33 -9.46 -22.15 -2.84
N ILE A 34 -9.08 -22.56 -4.04
CA ILE A 34 -8.47 -23.87 -4.33
C ILE A 34 -7.13 -23.60 -4.98
N ALA A 35 -6.03 -24.01 -4.33
CA ALA A 35 -4.71 -24.00 -4.93
C ALA A 35 -4.52 -25.27 -5.78
N CYS A 36 -3.83 -25.13 -6.91
CA CYS A 36 -3.58 -26.17 -7.89
C CYS A 36 -2.08 -26.43 -8.04
N PRO A 37 -1.43 -27.08 -7.05
CA PRO A 37 0.00 -27.35 -7.10
C PRO A 37 0.42 -28.30 -8.23
N ASP A 38 -0.47 -29.20 -8.65
CA ASP A 38 -0.19 -30.25 -9.65
C ASP A 38 1.15 -30.98 -9.41
N TRP A 39 1.29 -31.55 -8.21
CA TRP A 39 2.50 -32.22 -7.77
C TRP A 39 2.35 -33.73 -7.89
N GLY A 40 3.26 -34.40 -8.62
CA GLY A 40 3.28 -35.85 -8.77
C GLY A 40 4.65 -36.45 -8.44
N ILE A 41 4.63 -37.67 -7.92
CA ILE A 41 5.81 -38.51 -7.67
C ILE A 41 5.55 -39.92 -8.21
N ASP A 42 6.63 -40.68 -8.38
CA ASP A 42 6.57 -42.07 -8.82
C ASP A 42 7.66 -42.91 -8.12
N ASP A 43 7.60 -42.94 -6.79
CA ASP A 43 8.45 -43.78 -5.95
C ASP A 43 7.88 -43.93 -4.52
N ASP A 44 8.50 -44.83 -3.74
CA ASP A 44 8.07 -45.18 -2.37
C ASP A 44 8.67 -44.26 -1.28
N HIS A 45 9.39 -43.20 -1.63
CA HIS A 45 9.93 -42.27 -0.65
C HIS A 45 8.89 -41.22 -0.26
N VAL A 46 8.98 -40.76 0.98
CA VAL A 46 8.21 -39.59 1.42
C VAL A 46 8.89 -38.34 0.86
N HIS A 47 8.22 -37.70 -0.10
CA HIS A 47 8.60 -36.40 -0.59
C HIS A 47 7.91 -35.33 0.24
N ARG A 48 8.65 -34.27 0.58
CA ARG A 48 8.11 -33.09 1.26
C ARG A 48 8.42 -31.86 0.42
N GLU A 49 7.40 -31.05 0.19
CA GLU A 49 7.55 -29.81 -0.56
C GLU A 49 6.79 -28.68 0.12
N LYS A 50 7.43 -27.50 0.19
CA LYS A 50 6.79 -26.28 0.64
C LYS A 50 6.07 -25.62 -0.54
N CYS A 51 4.77 -25.40 -0.39
CA CYS A 51 3.94 -24.63 -1.30
C CYS A 51 3.74 -23.22 -0.75
N VAL A 52 4.22 -22.22 -1.48
CA VAL A 52 4.04 -20.80 -1.18
C VAL A 52 2.96 -20.27 -2.10
N LEU A 53 1.88 -19.73 -1.54
CA LEU A 53 0.76 -19.16 -2.26
C LEU A 53 0.67 -17.65 -2.00
N HIS A 54 0.92 -16.85 -3.03
CA HIS A 54 0.74 -15.41 -3.02
C HIS A 54 -0.74 -15.06 -3.21
N LEU A 55 -1.39 -14.56 -2.15
CA LEU A 55 -2.81 -14.21 -2.16
C LEU A 55 -3.07 -12.82 -2.74
N ARG A 56 -2.04 -11.97 -2.87
CA ARG A 56 -2.11 -10.56 -3.33
C ARG A 56 -3.23 -9.75 -2.65
N GLU A 57 -3.54 -10.10 -1.41
CA GLU A 57 -4.47 -9.37 -0.56
C GLU A 57 -3.63 -8.53 0.40
N ARG A 58 -3.77 -7.21 0.32
CA ARG A 58 -3.04 -6.30 1.20
C ARG A 58 -3.73 -6.13 2.53
N VAL A 59 -2.94 -6.19 3.58
CA VAL A 59 -3.39 -5.97 4.96
C VAL A 59 -2.37 -5.10 5.70
N ASP A 60 -2.86 -4.15 6.49
CA ASP A 60 -1.98 -3.26 7.25
C ASP A 60 -1.38 -3.98 8.45
N ASN A 61 -2.25 -4.55 9.28
CA ASN A 61 -1.87 -5.26 10.49
C ASN A 61 -2.84 -6.41 10.73
N VAL A 62 -2.30 -7.61 10.92
CA VAL A 62 -3.06 -8.82 11.25
C VAL A 62 -3.08 -8.96 12.76
N GLU A 63 -4.24 -8.76 13.39
CA GLU A 63 -4.39 -8.96 14.84
C GLU A 63 -4.56 -10.45 15.17
N HIS A 64 -5.36 -11.16 14.36
CA HIS A 64 -5.62 -12.58 14.49
C HIS A 64 -5.78 -13.22 13.12
N ALA A 65 -5.33 -14.46 12.97
CA ALA A 65 -5.54 -15.26 11.78
C ALA A 65 -5.81 -16.73 12.17
N ALA A 66 -6.76 -17.33 11.48
CA ALA A 66 -7.02 -18.76 11.50
C ALA A 66 -6.98 -19.25 10.04
N VAL A 67 -6.20 -20.30 9.81
CA VAL A 67 -6.03 -20.92 8.49
C VAL A 67 -6.55 -22.34 8.57
N HIS A 68 -7.34 -22.73 7.59
CA HIS A 68 -7.78 -24.09 7.39
C HIS A 68 -7.43 -24.51 5.96
N VAL A 69 -6.72 -25.62 5.83
CA VAL A 69 -6.41 -26.24 4.54
C VAL A 69 -7.00 -27.64 4.52
N GLY A 70 -7.66 -27.99 3.42
CA GLY A 70 -8.25 -29.30 3.20
C GLY A 70 -7.85 -29.86 1.84
N LEU A 71 -7.42 -31.12 1.81
CA LEU A 71 -7.12 -31.81 0.55
C LEU A 71 -8.41 -31.98 -0.27
N ALA A 72 -8.34 -31.70 -1.58
CA ALA A 72 -9.54 -31.64 -2.43
C ALA A 72 -9.49 -32.57 -3.65
N SER A 73 -8.31 -32.90 -4.17
CA SER A 73 -8.17 -33.83 -5.30
C SER A 73 -6.88 -34.62 -5.18
N ILE A 74 -7.03 -35.92 -4.91
CA ILE A 74 -5.94 -36.86 -4.66
C ILE A 74 -6.08 -38.00 -5.67
N ALA A 75 -4.99 -38.37 -6.33
CA ALA A 75 -4.92 -39.56 -7.19
C ALA A 75 -3.83 -40.50 -6.68
N ASN A 76 -4.15 -41.79 -6.62
CA ASN A 76 -3.25 -42.83 -6.19
C ASN A 76 -3.61 -44.16 -6.87
N GLY A 77 -2.60 -44.95 -7.24
CA GLY A 77 -2.76 -46.23 -7.94
C GLY A 77 -2.70 -47.49 -7.04
N GLU A 78 -2.40 -47.35 -5.75
CA GLU A 78 -1.94 -48.43 -4.86
C GLU A 78 -2.61 -48.38 -3.45
N SER A 79 -2.27 -49.34 -2.58
CA SER A 79 -2.93 -49.53 -1.27
C SER A 79 -2.27 -48.77 -0.11
N GLU A 80 -0.99 -48.39 -0.24
CA GLU A 80 -0.20 -47.70 0.78
C GLU A 80 0.16 -46.28 0.29
N PHE A 81 -0.33 -45.24 0.97
CA PHE A 81 -0.08 -43.86 0.57
C PHE A 81 -0.17 -42.87 1.73
N ILE A 82 0.52 -41.74 1.55
CA ILE A 82 0.44 -40.58 2.47
C ILE A 82 0.17 -39.34 1.64
N PHE A 83 -0.95 -38.67 1.94
CA PHE A 83 -1.20 -37.29 1.53
C PHE A 83 -1.43 -36.47 2.80
N GLY A 84 -0.64 -35.43 2.98
CA GLY A 84 -0.72 -34.61 4.18
C GLY A 84 -0.43 -33.15 3.91
N THR A 85 -1.17 -32.29 4.62
CA THR A 85 -0.81 -30.90 4.87
C THR A 85 -0.34 -30.84 6.32
N ASP A 86 0.96 -30.72 6.54
CA ASP A 86 1.57 -30.93 7.86
C ASP A 86 1.54 -29.64 8.71
N ALA A 87 1.88 -28.52 8.08
CA ALA A 87 1.83 -27.20 8.68
C ALA A 87 1.33 -26.16 7.68
N THR A 88 0.57 -25.19 8.18
CA THR A 88 0.12 -24.03 7.41
C THR A 88 0.45 -22.76 8.18
N GLN A 89 1.07 -21.81 7.50
CA GLN A 89 1.47 -20.52 8.05
C GLN A 89 0.96 -19.40 7.14
N LEU A 90 0.41 -18.35 7.74
CA LEU A 90 0.03 -17.13 7.04
C LEU A 90 0.97 -16.00 7.46
N ASP A 91 1.64 -15.40 6.50
CA ASP A 91 2.55 -14.28 6.71
C ASP A 91 2.15 -13.08 5.86
N VAL A 92 2.75 -11.92 6.16
CA VAL A 92 2.67 -10.71 5.35
C VAL A 92 4.05 -10.44 4.77
N ASP A 93 4.15 -10.33 3.46
CA ASP A 93 5.43 -10.06 2.79
C ASP A 93 5.87 -8.59 2.92
N ALA A 94 7.04 -8.27 2.37
CA ALA A 94 7.59 -6.90 2.40
C ALA A 94 6.72 -5.87 1.64
N ALA A 95 5.85 -6.31 0.73
CA ALA A 95 4.91 -5.46 0.01
C ALA A 95 3.59 -5.26 0.78
N GLY A 96 3.43 -5.88 1.95
CA GLY A 96 2.20 -5.84 2.74
C GLY A 96 1.13 -6.81 2.25
N GLU A 97 1.50 -7.80 1.43
CA GLU A 97 0.60 -8.78 0.84
C GLU A 97 0.61 -10.09 1.63
N LEU A 98 -0.57 -10.72 1.75
CA LEU A 98 -0.72 -12.00 2.42
C LEU A 98 -0.09 -13.14 1.59
N VAL A 99 0.67 -14.00 2.28
CA VAL A 99 1.29 -15.20 1.73
C VAL A 99 0.91 -16.40 2.60
N LEU A 100 0.32 -17.43 1.98
CA LEU A 100 0.01 -18.71 2.64
C LEU A 100 1.11 -19.71 2.31
N THR A 101 1.82 -20.19 3.33
CA THR A 101 2.79 -21.28 3.20
C THR A 101 2.16 -22.57 3.72
N THR A 102 2.17 -23.63 2.91
CA THR A 102 1.69 -24.96 3.29
C THR A 102 2.77 -26.00 3.05
N ASP A 103 3.09 -26.79 4.06
CA ASP A 103 4.00 -27.93 3.93
C ASP A 103 3.20 -29.16 3.46
N LEU A 104 3.57 -29.68 2.29
CA LEU A 104 2.93 -30.81 1.62
C LEU A 104 3.80 -32.05 1.77
N ALA A 105 3.18 -33.20 1.96
CA ALA A 105 3.83 -34.51 1.93
C ALA A 105 3.10 -35.48 1.00
N LEU A 106 3.88 -36.21 0.21
CA LEU A 106 3.41 -37.17 -0.80
C LEU A 106 4.27 -38.43 -0.75
N MET A 107 3.67 -39.62 -0.80
CA MET A 107 4.36 -40.92 -0.85
C MET A 107 3.51 -41.94 -1.60
N GLY A 108 4.14 -42.76 -2.45
CA GLY A 108 3.56 -43.92 -3.13
C GLY A 108 3.82 -43.93 -4.64
N GLU A 109 3.91 -45.13 -5.23
CA GLU A 109 4.06 -45.35 -6.67
C GLU A 109 2.88 -44.73 -7.46
N SER A 110 3.19 -43.88 -8.45
CA SER A 110 2.24 -43.04 -9.19
C SER A 110 1.21 -42.29 -8.33
N SER A 111 1.70 -41.39 -7.45
CA SER A 111 0.85 -40.55 -6.59
C SER A 111 0.86 -39.08 -7.02
N ALA A 112 -0.30 -38.43 -6.98
CA ALA A 112 -0.39 -37.01 -7.32
C ALA A 112 -1.38 -36.22 -6.43
N LEU A 113 -0.94 -35.02 -6.04
CA LEU A 113 -1.75 -34.00 -5.41
C LEU A 113 -2.08 -32.91 -6.44
N SER A 114 -3.28 -32.95 -6.99
CA SER A 114 -3.70 -31.96 -7.99
C SER A 114 -4.14 -30.66 -7.33
N ARG A 115 -4.88 -30.73 -6.20
CA ARG A 115 -5.56 -29.56 -5.61
C ARG A 115 -5.75 -29.66 -4.10
N PHE A 116 -5.67 -28.52 -3.41
CA PHE A 116 -6.13 -28.36 -2.04
C PHE A 116 -6.95 -27.07 -1.88
N GLY A 117 -7.99 -27.14 -1.06
CA GLY A 117 -8.78 -25.98 -0.66
C GLY A 117 -8.14 -25.26 0.53
N TYR A 118 -8.24 -23.94 0.55
CA TYR A 118 -7.85 -23.13 1.70
C TYR A 118 -8.99 -22.19 2.09
N GLN A 119 -9.10 -21.94 3.39
CA GLN A 119 -9.94 -20.92 3.97
C GLN A 119 -9.14 -20.20 5.05
N ILE A 120 -9.11 -18.88 4.98
CA ILE A 120 -8.39 -18.01 5.89
C ILE A 120 -9.40 -17.04 6.47
N VAL A 121 -9.45 -16.96 7.78
CA VAL A 121 -10.26 -15.99 8.52
C VAL A 121 -9.32 -15.15 9.33
N LEU A 122 -9.28 -13.85 9.06
CA LEU A 122 -8.36 -12.93 9.72
C LEU A 122 -9.08 -11.67 10.18
N THR A 123 -8.67 -11.16 11.34
CA THR A 123 -9.06 -9.83 11.82
C THR A 123 -7.88 -8.91 11.58
N THR A 124 -8.11 -7.87 10.79
CA THR A 124 -7.13 -6.83 10.52
C THR A 124 -7.52 -5.54 11.18
N ARG A 125 -6.50 -4.71 11.42
CA ARG A 125 -6.71 -3.33 11.83
C ARG A 125 -6.16 -2.42 10.75
N LYS A 126 -7.04 -1.61 10.16
CA LYS A 126 -6.65 -0.54 9.26
C LYS A 126 -5.83 0.47 10.06
N VAL A 127 -4.63 0.75 9.58
CA VAL A 127 -3.80 1.82 10.15
C VAL A 127 -4.08 3.08 9.34
N THR A 128 -4.79 4.02 9.92
CA THR A 128 -5.01 5.33 9.29
C THR A 128 -3.67 6.05 9.20
N THR A 129 -3.29 6.41 7.98
CA THR A 129 -2.06 7.14 7.70
C THR A 129 -2.35 8.61 7.47
N GLU A 130 -1.43 9.49 7.86
CA GLU A 130 -1.58 10.93 7.72
C GLU A 130 -0.23 11.59 7.40
N ILE A 131 -0.23 12.55 6.48
CA ILE A 131 0.86 13.51 6.30
C ILE A 131 0.35 14.87 6.75
N SER A 132 1.09 15.58 7.60
CA SER A 132 0.71 16.91 8.08
C SER A 132 1.87 17.90 8.07
N GLY A 133 1.50 19.18 8.02
CA GLY A 133 2.46 20.27 8.05
C GLY A 133 1.78 21.63 8.10
N THR A 134 2.59 22.67 7.93
CA THR A 134 2.16 24.06 8.02
C THR A 134 2.55 24.82 6.78
N ILE A 135 1.59 25.50 6.16
CA ILE A 135 1.82 26.46 5.09
C ILE A 135 1.91 27.85 5.72
N SER A 136 3.03 28.54 5.54
CA SER A 136 3.28 29.88 6.11
C SER A 136 3.50 30.91 5.00
N TRP A 137 2.86 32.08 5.08
CA TRP A 137 3.03 33.15 4.11
C TRP A 137 2.91 34.53 4.75
N ALA A 138 3.42 35.56 4.08
CA ALA A 138 3.31 36.93 4.58
C ALA A 138 1.87 37.43 4.48
N THR A 139 1.30 37.94 5.58
CA THR A 139 -0.10 38.40 5.65
C THR A 139 -0.40 39.49 4.62
N ARG A 140 0.60 40.29 4.23
CA ARG A 140 0.48 41.32 3.18
C ARG A 140 0.14 40.78 1.79
N TRP A 141 0.45 39.51 1.49
CA TRP A 141 0.14 38.91 0.18
C TRP A 141 -1.31 38.46 0.12
N PHE A 142 -1.79 37.91 1.22
CA PHE A 142 -3.17 37.49 1.38
C PHE A 142 -3.46 37.38 2.88
N ARG A 143 -4.43 38.16 3.37
CA ARG A 143 -4.90 38.08 4.75
C ARG A 143 -6.25 37.37 4.77
N PRO A 144 -6.35 36.17 5.36
CA PRO A 144 -7.65 35.54 5.59
C PRO A 144 -8.55 36.46 6.41
N THR A 145 -9.84 36.51 6.07
CA THR A 145 -10.82 37.34 6.78
C THR A 145 -11.20 36.76 8.14
N SER A 146 -10.96 35.47 8.35
CA SER A 146 -11.17 34.74 9.60
C SER A 146 -10.12 33.65 9.80
N SER A 147 -10.05 33.11 11.01
CA SER A 147 -9.27 31.91 11.35
C SER A 147 -9.99 30.60 10.99
N ASP A 148 -11.10 30.66 10.26
CA ASP A 148 -11.85 29.49 9.82
C ASP A 148 -11.11 28.82 8.64
N PRO A 149 -10.77 27.52 8.73
CA PRO A 149 -10.20 26.74 7.62
C PRO A 149 -10.94 26.89 6.29
N ALA A 150 -12.26 27.04 6.32
CA ALA A 150 -13.07 27.21 5.12
C ALA A 150 -12.73 28.50 4.34
N GLY A 151 -12.18 29.51 5.02
CA GLY A 151 -11.78 30.78 4.41
C GLY A 151 -10.53 30.68 3.52
N VAL A 152 -9.73 29.62 3.67
CA VAL A 152 -8.49 29.43 2.90
C VAL A 152 -8.43 28.10 2.15
N SER A 153 -9.37 27.18 2.37
CA SER A 153 -9.41 25.88 1.69
C SER A 153 -9.48 25.98 0.16
N GLY A 154 -10.15 27.01 -0.36
CA GLY A 154 -10.20 27.29 -1.81
C GLY A 154 -8.96 28.01 -2.36
N VAL A 155 -8.09 28.52 -1.48
CA VAL A 155 -6.88 29.25 -1.87
C VAL A 155 -5.72 28.30 -2.11
N PHE A 156 -5.64 27.21 -1.34
CA PHE A 156 -4.55 26.25 -1.40
C PHE A 156 -5.01 24.93 -2.00
N LYS A 157 -4.22 24.43 -2.96
CA LYS A 157 -4.36 23.07 -3.47
C LYS A 157 -3.18 22.24 -2.97
N ILE A 158 -3.44 21.40 -1.98
CA ILE A 158 -2.45 20.51 -1.38
C ILE A 158 -2.66 19.12 -1.96
N LEU A 159 -1.60 18.50 -2.47
CA LEU A 159 -1.65 17.16 -3.05
C LEU A 159 -0.46 16.34 -2.59
N ALA A 160 -0.70 15.06 -2.26
CA ALA A 160 0.32 14.04 -2.35
C ALA A 160 0.35 13.51 -3.79
N ASN A 161 1.53 13.47 -4.39
CA ASN A 161 1.73 12.98 -5.74
C ASN A 161 2.67 11.78 -5.72
N GLN A 162 2.33 10.73 -6.45
CA GLN A 162 3.28 9.65 -6.71
C GLN A 162 4.37 10.17 -7.64
N ARG A 163 5.62 10.03 -7.22
CA ARG A 163 6.79 10.48 -7.97
C ARG A 163 7.32 9.34 -8.85
N GLN A 164 7.48 9.61 -10.13
CA GLN A 164 8.18 8.74 -11.07
C GLN A 164 9.31 9.52 -11.74
N VAL A 165 10.53 8.98 -11.68
CA VAL A 165 11.69 9.57 -12.36
C VAL A 165 12.08 8.64 -13.49
N THR A 166 11.86 9.11 -14.72
CA THR A 166 12.32 8.39 -15.91
C THR A 166 13.67 8.96 -16.31
N GLN A 167 14.71 8.14 -16.27
CA GLN A 167 16.01 8.49 -16.82
C GLN A 167 16.06 8.07 -18.29
N THR A 168 16.15 9.05 -19.18
CA THR A 168 16.42 8.79 -20.60
C THR A 168 17.93 8.75 -20.77
N GLN A 169 18.49 7.60 -21.15
CA GLN A 169 19.90 7.53 -21.55
C GLN A 169 20.06 8.34 -22.85
N GLY A 170 20.93 9.34 -22.83
CA GLY A 170 21.29 10.09 -24.03
C GLY A 170 22.05 9.20 -25.02
N GLY A 171 21.97 9.52 -26.31
CA GLY A 171 22.82 8.86 -27.31
C GLY A 171 24.31 9.15 -27.09
N PRO A 172 25.22 8.54 -27.85
CA PRO A 172 26.65 8.80 -27.74
C PRO A 172 26.97 10.30 -27.90
N GLY A 173 27.39 10.96 -26.81
CA GLY A 173 27.69 12.40 -26.78
C GLY A 173 26.59 13.30 -26.18
N GLU A 174 25.44 12.75 -25.82
CA GLU A 174 24.34 13.48 -25.18
C GLU A 174 24.25 13.16 -23.68
N PHE A 175 24.08 14.19 -22.86
CA PHE A 175 23.75 13.98 -21.45
C PHE A 175 22.31 13.47 -21.34
N GLY A 176 22.13 12.37 -20.60
CA GLY A 176 20.79 11.87 -20.29
C GLY A 176 19.94 12.91 -19.55
N GLN A 177 18.64 12.90 -19.79
CA GLN A 177 17.69 13.76 -19.10
C GLN A 177 16.93 12.95 -18.06
N SER A 178 16.73 13.52 -16.87
CA SER A 178 15.81 12.97 -15.86
C SER A 178 14.49 13.72 -15.97
N LEU A 179 13.42 13.03 -16.37
CA LEU A 179 12.07 13.59 -16.38
C LEU A 179 11.36 13.17 -15.09
N GLU A 180 10.97 14.15 -14.27
CA GLU A 180 10.11 13.93 -13.11
C GLU A 180 8.65 14.02 -13.55
N SER A 181 7.88 12.95 -13.34
CA SER A 181 6.43 12.90 -13.51
C SER A 181 5.77 12.79 -12.14
N LEU A 182 4.78 13.65 -11.90
CA LEU A 182 4.00 13.69 -10.66
C LEU A 182 2.56 13.34 -10.98
N THR A 183 2.07 12.23 -10.43
CA THR A 183 0.66 11.80 -10.57
C THR A 183 -0.07 12.08 -9.26
N PRO A 184 -1.10 12.96 -9.23
CA PRO A 184 -1.87 13.21 -8.02
C PRO A 184 -2.55 11.93 -7.52
N VAL A 185 -2.37 11.61 -6.23
CA VAL A 185 -2.98 10.42 -5.62
C VAL A 185 -3.99 10.77 -4.53
N THR A 186 -3.65 11.71 -3.64
CA THR A 186 -4.49 12.04 -2.49
C THR A 186 -4.50 13.55 -2.23
N PRO A 187 -5.68 14.19 -2.15
CA PRO A 187 -5.76 15.60 -1.79
C PRO A 187 -5.58 15.84 -0.28
N GLY A 188 -5.02 16.99 0.06
CA GLY A 188 -4.97 17.48 1.44
C GLY A 188 -6.11 18.43 1.78
N GLU A 189 -6.33 18.64 3.07
CA GLU A 189 -7.29 19.58 3.62
C GLU A 189 -6.66 20.49 4.67
N ILE A 190 -7.18 21.71 4.78
CA ILE A 190 -6.79 22.67 5.81
C ILE A 190 -7.58 22.37 7.09
N THR A 191 -6.88 22.26 8.22
CA THR A 191 -7.46 21.92 9.52
C THR A 191 -7.53 23.10 10.48
N ALA A 192 -6.60 24.05 10.37
CA ALA A 192 -6.57 25.24 11.21
C ALA A 192 -5.88 26.41 10.49
N VAL A 193 -6.25 27.64 10.84
CA VAL A 193 -5.64 28.86 10.30
C VAL A 193 -5.31 29.81 11.45
N THR A 194 -4.10 30.35 11.43
CA THR A 194 -3.65 31.41 12.33
C THR A 194 -3.30 32.64 11.51
N VAL A 195 -3.79 33.81 11.91
CA VAL A 195 -3.60 35.07 11.19
C VAL A 195 -2.95 36.07 12.14
N ASP A 196 -1.64 36.28 11.98
CA ASP A 196 -0.90 37.32 12.70
C ASP A 196 -0.75 38.57 11.80
N GLU A 197 -0.21 39.66 12.37
CA GLU A 197 -0.02 40.92 11.65
C GLU A 197 0.89 40.76 10.42
N ASP A 198 2.01 40.08 10.59
CA ASP A 198 3.04 39.91 9.55
C ASP A 198 2.96 38.57 8.82
N MET A 199 2.53 37.51 9.50
CA MET A 199 2.54 36.14 8.99
C MET A 199 1.20 35.45 9.21
N SER A 200 0.72 34.78 8.18
CA SER A 200 -0.43 33.89 8.25
C SER A 200 0.05 32.45 8.08
N ARG A 201 -0.59 31.52 8.78
CA ARG A 201 -0.27 30.10 8.77
C ARG A 201 -1.53 29.26 8.60
N ALA A 202 -1.45 28.19 7.83
CA ALA A 202 -2.50 27.19 7.71
C ALA A 202 -1.92 25.81 8.00
N HIS A 203 -2.50 25.11 8.96
CA HIS A 203 -2.20 23.70 9.19
C HIS A 203 -3.00 22.86 8.21
N TYR A 204 -2.36 21.86 7.64
CA TYR A 204 -2.99 20.93 6.71
C TYR A 204 -2.71 19.49 7.09
N ARG A 205 -3.56 18.60 6.58
CA ARG A 205 -3.32 17.16 6.60
C ARG A 205 -3.75 16.50 5.28
N ILE A 206 -3.11 15.40 4.95
CA ILE A 206 -3.46 14.50 3.85
C ILE A 206 -3.77 13.15 4.49
N VAL A 207 -5.04 12.74 4.44
CA VAL A 207 -5.54 11.53 5.11
C VAL A 207 -5.48 10.35 4.15
N GLU A 208 -4.99 9.21 4.64
CA GLU A 208 -4.85 7.95 3.90
C GLU A 208 -4.05 8.07 2.58
N PRO A 209 -2.84 8.68 2.58
CA PRO A 209 -1.97 8.60 1.42
C PRO A 209 -1.52 7.15 1.14
N PRO A 210 -1.23 6.79 -0.12
CA PRO A 210 -0.71 5.47 -0.47
C PRO A 210 0.54 5.11 0.33
N LYS A 211 0.56 3.90 0.90
CA LYS A 211 1.64 3.43 1.76
C LYS A 211 2.73 2.72 0.95
N GLY A 212 3.96 2.78 1.42
CA GLY A 212 5.10 2.06 0.83
C GLY A 212 5.56 2.60 -0.52
N VAL A 213 5.09 3.78 -0.93
CA VAL A 213 5.53 4.47 -2.15
C VAL A 213 6.11 5.83 -1.78
N GLU A 214 7.08 6.30 -2.57
CA GLU A 214 7.62 7.66 -2.43
C GLU A 214 6.61 8.66 -2.98
N LEU A 215 6.20 9.59 -2.12
CA LEU A 215 5.25 10.66 -2.41
C LEU A 215 5.94 12.01 -2.36
N LYS A 216 5.56 12.90 -3.26
CA LYS A 216 5.94 14.32 -3.23
C LYS A 216 4.72 15.17 -2.88
N VAL A 217 4.79 15.88 -1.76
CA VAL A 217 3.76 16.83 -1.35
C VAL A 217 3.94 18.13 -2.12
N THR A 218 2.88 18.66 -2.70
CA THR A 218 2.90 19.94 -3.41
C THR A 218 1.83 20.87 -2.89
N VAL A 219 2.14 22.17 -2.83
CA VAL A 219 1.22 23.23 -2.45
C VAL A 219 1.17 24.26 -3.57
N ASP A 220 0.02 24.33 -4.23
CA ASP A 220 -0.29 25.39 -5.18
C ASP A 220 -1.24 26.41 -4.55
N GLN A 221 -1.23 27.64 -5.07
CA GLN A 221 -2.08 28.73 -4.61
C GLN A 221 -2.80 29.41 -5.78
N THR A 222 -4.02 29.88 -5.55
CA THR A 222 -4.83 30.59 -6.56
C THR A 222 -5.18 32.03 -6.16
N GLY A 223 -4.93 32.43 -4.90
CA GLY A 223 -5.45 33.68 -4.32
C GLY A 223 -4.42 34.77 -3.96
N MET A 224 -3.11 34.52 -4.09
CA MET A 224 -2.04 35.40 -3.58
C MET A 224 -1.32 36.21 -4.68
N GLY A 225 -1.83 36.18 -5.90
CA GLY A 225 -1.23 36.86 -7.05
C GLY A 225 -0.11 36.06 -7.73
N THR A 226 0.35 36.57 -8.86
CA THR A 226 1.39 35.93 -9.67
C THR A 226 2.77 36.13 -9.02
N GLY A 227 3.63 35.11 -9.10
CA GLY A 227 4.99 35.15 -8.54
C GLY A 227 5.10 34.74 -7.07
N VAL A 228 4.00 34.39 -6.40
CA VAL A 228 4.04 33.71 -5.09
C VAL A 228 4.06 32.20 -5.32
N GLY A 229 5.14 31.56 -4.87
CA GLY A 229 5.28 30.11 -4.85
C GLY A 229 5.57 29.60 -3.44
N PHE A 230 5.34 28.32 -3.21
CA PHE A 230 5.62 27.66 -1.93
C PHE A 230 6.77 26.68 -2.09
N TYR A 231 7.71 26.72 -1.16
CA TYR A 231 8.83 25.77 -1.11
C TYR A 231 8.85 25.08 0.25
N ALA A 232 9.25 23.81 0.26
CA ALA A 232 9.44 23.04 1.49
C ALA A 232 10.90 23.12 1.95
N PRO A 233 11.25 23.91 2.98
CA PRO A 233 12.64 24.08 3.42
C PRO A 233 13.28 22.78 3.92
N ASN A 234 12.47 21.88 4.48
CA ASN A 234 12.93 20.61 5.06
C ASN A 234 12.74 19.41 4.11
N GLY A 235 12.34 19.66 2.86
CA GLY A 235 11.98 18.63 1.89
C GLY A 235 10.48 18.34 1.82
N ASP A 236 10.05 17.89 0.66
CA ASP A 236 8.65 17.57 0.31
C ASP A 236 8.45 16.09 -0.08
N LEU A 237 9.51 15.28 -0.01
CA LEU A 237 9.49 13.85 -0.30
C LEU A 237 9.27 13.04 0.96
N VAL A 238 8.27 12.17 0.95
CA VAL A 238 7.86 11.35 2.09
C VAL A 238 7.47 9.94 1.66
N THR A 239 7.73 8.96 2.51
CA THR A 239 7.24 7.59 2.35
C THR A 239 6.49 7.20 3.60
N VAL A 240 5.18 7.05 3.48
CA VAL A 240 4.34 6.68 4.63
C VAL A 240 4.28 5.16 4.73
N THR A 241 4.45 4.62 5.93
CA THR A 241 4.47 3.16 6.14
C THR A 241 3.51 2.75 7.25
N VAL A 242 3.27 1.46 7.42
CA VAL A 242 2.49 0.95 8.57
C VAL A 242 3.23 1.18 9.89
N ALA A 243 4.57 1.07 9.86
CA ALA A 243 5.41 1.28 11.05
C ALA A 243 5.52 2.77 11.43
N ASP A 244 5.49 3.66 10.44
CA ASP A 244 5.50 5.11 10.62
C ASP A 244 4.30 5.73 9.87
N PRO A 245 3.10 5.68 10.48
CA PRO A 245 1.86 6.07 9.81
C PRO A 245 1.58 7.57 9.85
N LEU A 246 2.31 8.33 10.67
CA LEU A 246 2.07 9.76 10.91
C LEU A 246 3.33 10.54 10.55
N ILE A 247 3.37 11.10 9.36
CA ILE A 247 4.47 11.98 8.93
C ILE A 247 4.06 13.43 9.23
N THR A 248 4.87 14.11 10.04
CA THR A 248 4.61 15.50 10.44
C THR A 248 5.79 16.40 10.08
N GLY A 249 5.56 17.71 10.02
CA GLY A 249 6.62 18.70 9.77
C GLY A 249 6.95 18.91 8.29
N ILE A 250 6.03 18.53 7.39
CA ILE A 250 6.15 18.83 5.96
C ILE A 250 5.66 20.27 5.72
N ASP A 251 6.50 21.21 6.15
CA ASP A 251 6.16 22.62 6.16
C ASP A 251 6.48 23.29 4.82
N PHE A 252 5.65 24.26 4.43
CA PHE A 252 5.84 25.08 3.24
C PHE A 252 5.93 26.55 3.63
N THR A 253 6.90 27.25 3.06
CA THR A 253 7.03 28.70 3.22
C THR A 253 6.80 29.39 1.88
N GLY A 254 5.92 30.39 1.88
CA GLY A 254 5.65 31.22 0.73
C GLY A 254 6.83 32.13 0.44
N VAL A 255 7.24 32.18 -0.82
CA VAL A 255 8.30 33.06 -1.33
C VAL A 255 7.80 33.81 -2.55
N PHE A 256 8.15 35.09 -2.60
CA PHE A 256 7.92 35.91 -3.77
C PHE A 256 9.12 35.78 -4.71
N ARG A 257 8.89 35.25 -5.92
CA ARG A 257 9.88 35.16 -6.99
C ARG A 257 9.37 35.95 -8.20
N PRO A 258 9.84 37.19 -8.42
CA PRO A 258 9.50 37.93 -9.62
C PRO A 258 10.17 37.25 -10.83
N GLY A 259 9.39 36.62 -11.73
CA GLY A 259 9.91 36.18 -13.04
C GLY A 259 9.54 34.78 -13.54
N LEU A 260 8.78 33.96 -12.81
CA LEU A 260 8.24 32.70 -13.37
C LEU A 260 7.01 33.01 -14.22
N ARG A 261 7.22 33.17 -15.54
CA ARG A 261 6.21 33.00 -16.58
C ARG A 261 6.44 31.67 -17.26
#